data_AF-A0A959U424-F1
#
_entry.id   AF-A0A959U424-F1
#
_cell.length_a   1.000
_cell.length_b   1.000
_cell.length_c   1.000
_cell.angle_alpha   90.00
_cell.angle_beta   90.00
_cell.angle_gamma   90.00
#
_symmetry.space_group_name_H-M   'P 1'
#
loop_
_entity.id
_entity.type
_entity.pdbx_description
1 polymer ?
#
loop_
_entity_poly.entity_id
_entity_poly.type
_entity_poly.pdbx_seq_one_letter_code
_entity_poly.pdbx_strand_id
1 'polypeptide(L)'
;VMDSTSYDLVLQLQQTCAKLETLIVSADQPWTDHGYVCVEAMISGQAFTIPVDDEYDDPITANKAMQWHMILRTVADYEDSNDFLTWCNELGMDSTSLEVLAMYRHLNDIVPGLRRVAGEVQPLSHFDQQMNTGAMQSLRNRVGY
;
A
#
# COMPACT_ATOMS: atom_id res chain seq x y z
N VAL A 1 4.56 -22.84 3.56
CA VAL A 1 3.21 -23.16 4.07
C VAL A 1 2.66 -21.87 4.66
N MET A 2 1.44 -21.49 4.29
CA MET A 2 0.79 -20.26 4.79
C MET A 2 0.05 -20.60 6.08
N ASP A 3 0.23 -19.81 7.13
CA ASP A 3 -0.53 -19.95 8.37
C ASP A 3 -1.97 -19.45 8.21
N SER A 4 -2.83 -19.75 9.18
CA SER A 4 -4.25 -19.40 9.14
C SER A 4 -4.50 -17.89 9.14
N THR A 5 -3.68 -17.11 9.85
CA THR A 5 -3.85 -15.66 9.96
C THR A 5 -3.55 -14.98 8.62
N SER A 6 -2.42 -15.34 8.00
CA SER A 6 -2.05 -14.80 6.70
C SER A 6 -3.00 -15.27 5.59
N TYR A 7 -3.56 -16.47 5.71
CA TYR A 7 -4.62 -16.94 4.79
C TYR A 7 -5.88 -16.08 4.87
N ASP A 8 -6.36 -15.79 6.09
CA ASP A 8 -7.54 -14.97 6.30
C ASP A 8 -7.35 -13.54 5.79
N LEU A 9 -6.17 -12.95 6.02
CA LEU A 9 -5.83 -11.62 5.48
C LEU A 9 -5.80 -11.60 3.95
N VAL A 10 -5.21 -12.62 3.31
CA VAL A 10 -5.23 -12.74 1.83
C VAL A 10 -6.68 -12.79 1.31
N LEU A 11 -7.56 -13.55 1.97
CA LEU A 11 -8.97 -13.60 1.58
C LEU A 11 -9.67 -12.25 1.78
N GLN A 12 -9.42 -11.57 2.91
CA GLN A 12 -10.00 -10.24 3.17
C GLN A 12 -9.57 -9.23 2.10
N LEU A 13 -8.27 -9.17 1.79
CA LEU A 13 -7.71 -8.29 0.76
C LEU A 13 -8.36 -8.52 -0.61
N GLN A 14 -8.52 -9.79 -1.00
CA GLN A 14 -9.19 -10.15 -2.25
C GLN A 14 -10.67 -9.75 -2.26
N GLN A 15 -11.39 -10.02 -1.16
CA GLN A 15 -12.80 -9.70 -1.04
C GLN A 15 -13.06 -8.20 -1.03
N THR A 16 -12.22 -7.41 -0.33
CA THR A 16 -12.39 -5.96 -0.33
C THR A 16 -12.01 -5.35 -1.66
N CYS A 17 -10.92 -5.82 -2.27
CA CYS A 17 -10.56 -5.38 -3.61
C CYS A 17 -11.70 -5.64 -4.62
N ALA A 18 -12.39 -6.78 -4.52
CA ALA A 18 -13.52 -7.11 -5.39
C ALA A 18 -14.78 -6.26 -5.13
N LYS A 19 -14.92 -5.65 -3.94
CA LYS A 19 -16.03 -4.76 -3.58
C LYS A 19 -15.76 -3.29 -3.97
N LEU A 20 -14.51 -2.92 -4.25
CA LEU A 20 -14.19 -1.60 -4.78
C LEU A 20 -14.86 -1.45 -6.14
N GLU A 21 -15.71 -0.43 -6.32
CA GLU A 21 -16.44 -0.21 -7.58
C GLU A 21 -15.47 -0.09 -8.77
N THR A 22 -14.32 0.51 -8.52
CA THR A 22 -13.20 0.62 -9.46
C THR A 22 -11.92 0.69 -8.64
N LEU A 23 -10.86 0.01 -9.11
CA LEU A 23 -9.47 0.24 -8.73
C LEU A 23 -8.69 0.24 -10.04
N ILE A 24 -8.23 1.42 -10.43
CA ILE A 24 -7.35 1.65 -11.58
C ILE A 24 -6.10 2.25 -11.01
N VAL A 25 -4.96 1.62 -11.24
CA VAL A 25 -3.65 2.08 -10.78
C VAL A 25 -2.79 2.40 -11.98
N SER A 26 -2.27 3.61 -12.02
CA SER A 26 -1.12 3.98 -12.85
C SER A 26 -0.03 4.50 -11.94
N ALA A 27 1.22 4.10 -12.16
CA ALA A 27 2.34 4.77 -11.52
C ALA A 27 2.99 5.75 -12.51
N ASP A 28 3.25 6.96 -12.04
CA ASP A 28 4.12 7.92 -12.71
C ASP A 28 5.37 8.14 -11.83
N GLN A 29 6.36 8.88 -12.35
CA GLN A 29 7.67 9.24 -11.80
C GLN A 29 7.92 8.94 -10.29
N PRO A 30 9.17 8.58 -9.92
CA PRO A 30 9.52 8.41 -8.51
C PRO A 30 9.10 9.64 -7.68
N TRP A 31 8.40 9.41 -6.57
CA TRP A 31 8.02 10.47 -5.63
C TRP A 31 9.24 10.95 -4.84
N THR A 32 10.14 10.01 -4.54
CA THR A 32 11.41 10.26 -3.86
C THR A 32 12.50 9.38 -4.47
N ASP A 33 13.76 9.74 -4.26
CA ASP A 33 14.92 8.90 -4.58
C ASP A 33 15.01 7.63 -3.70
N HIS A 34 14.05 7.40 -2.80
CA HIS A 34 14.01 6.28 -1.85
C HIS A 34 13.14 5.10 -2.31
N GLY A 35 12.89 4.97 -3.61
CA GLY A 35 12.18 3.81 -4.16
C GLY A 35 10.65 3.85 -3.98
N TYR A 36 10.09 5.04 -3.75
CA TYR A 36 8.63 5.23 -3.74
C TYR A 36 8.17 5.81 -5.08
N VAL A 37 7.11 5.24 -5.63
CA VAL A 37 6.44 5.74 -6.84
C VAL A 37 5.08 6.33 -6.53
N CYS A 38 4.66 7.24 -7.39
CA CYS A 38 3.37 7.90 -7.31
C CYS A 38 2.31 7.05 -7.99
N VAL A 39 1.42 6.40 -7.22
CA VAL A 39 0.25 5.68 -7.77
C VAL A 39 -0.97 6.58 -7.80
N GLU A 40 -1.51 6.82 -8.99
CA GLU A 40 -2.85 7.38 -9.15
C GLU A 40 -3.88 6.25 -9.11
N ALA A 41 -4.79 6.33 -8.15
CA ALA A 41 -5.82 5.33 -7.91
C ALA A 41 -7.23 5.95 -8.00
N MET A 42 -8.09 5.39 -8.84
CA MET A 42 -9.54 5.65 -8.80
C MET A 42 -10.21 4.56 -7.96
N ILE A 43 -10.68 4.90 -6.76
CA ILE A 43 -11.23 3.97 -5.76
C ILE A 43 -12.64 4.40 -5.37
N SER A 44 -13.65 3.59 -5.70
CA SER A 44 -15.07 3.86 -5.38
C SER A 44 -15.52 5.28 -5.76
N GLY A 45 -15.13 5.72 -6.96
CA GLY A 45 -15.47 7.04 -7.51
C GLY A 45 -14.63 8.21 -6.96
N GLN A 46 -13.66 7.96 -6.09
CA GLN A 46 -12.73 8.97 -5.58
C GLN A 46 -11.32 8.76 -6.15
N ALA A 47 -10.71 9.85 -6.60
CA ALA A 47 -9.32 9.86 -7.04
C ALA A 47 -8.37 10.06 -5.85
N PHE A 48 -7.31 9.27 -5.81
CA PHE A 48 -6.24 9.34 -4.85
C PHE A 48 -4.89 9.31 -5.57
N THR A 49 -3.94 10.04 -5.02
CA THR A 49 -2.54 9.95 -5.41
C THR A 49 -1.81 9.38 -4.21
N ILE A 50 -1.12 8.26 -4.32
CA ILE A 50 -0.66 7.48 -3.17
C ILE A 50 0.82 7.16 -3.39
N PRO A 51 1.73 7.56 -2.50
CA PRO A 51 3.11 7.13 -2.57
C PRO A 51 3.17 5.65 -2.17
N VAL A 52 3.78 4.79 -3.00
CA VAL A 52 3.84 3.35 -2.74
C VAL A 52 5.27 2.88 -2.92
N ASP A 53 5.73 2.00 -2.05
CA ASP A 53 7.04 1.35 -2.16
C ASP A 53 7.09 0.46 -3.42
N ASP A 54 8.08 0.72 -4.29
CA ASP A 54 8.28 0.07 -5.58
C ASP A 54 9.41 -0.97 -5.56
N GLU A 55 9.82 -1.47 -4.39
CA GLU A 55 10.94 -2.43 -4.25
C GLU A 55 10.87 -3.64 -5.21
N TYR A 56 9.66 -4.06 -5.61
CA TYR A 56 9.42 -5.26 -6.41
C TYR A 56 8.79 -5.00 -7.80
N ASP A 57 8.73 -3.76 -8.29
CA ASP A 57 7.99 -3.37 -9.51
C ASP A 57 6.49 -3.77 -9.49
N ASP A 58 5.96 -4.12 -8.31
CA ASP A 58 4.60 -4.60 -8.07
C ASP A 58 3.49 -3.53 -8.23
N PRO A 59 3.69 -2.20 -8.04
CA PRO A 59 2.62 -1.20 -8.14
C PRO A 59 1.92 -1.21 -9.50
N ILE A 60 2.64 -1.50 -10.59
CA ILE A 60 2.09 -1.51 -11.95
C ILE A 60 1.86 -2.94 -12.46
N THR A 61 2.78 -3.85 -12.15
CA THR A 61 2.82 -5.17 -12.80
C THR A 61 1.95 -6.20 -12.09
N ALA A 62 1.61 -5.97 -10.82
CA ALA A 62 0.84 -6.91 -10.03
C ALA A 62 -0.67 -6.81 -10.30
N ASN A 63 -1.40 -7.83 -9.88
CA ASN A 63 -2.86 -7.79 -9.93
C ASN A 63 -3.44 -6.82 -8.90
N LYS A 64 -4.74 -6.51 -9.06
CA LYS A 64 -5.45 -5.54 -8.23
C LYS A 64 -5.40 -5.82 -6.73
N ALA A 65 -5.40 -7.09 -6.29
CA ALA A 65 -5.35 -7.42 -4.88
C ALA A 65 -3.97 -7.12 -4.27
N MET A 66 -2.91 -7.33 -5.04
CA MET A 66 -1.56 -6.93 -4.65
C MET A 66 -1.43 -5.39 -4.62
N GLN A 67 -1.91 -4.69 -5.66
CA GLN A 67 -1.93 -3.22 -5.67
C GLN A 67 -2.71 -2.66 -4.47
N TRP A 68 -3.85 -3.26 -4.15
CA TRP A 68 -4.64 -2.90 -2.98
C TRP A 68 -3.89 -3.13 -1.66
N HIS A 69 -3.19 -4.25 -1.53
CA HIS A 69 -2.33 -4.52 -0.39
C HIS A 69 -1.24 -3.45 -0.21
N MET A 70 -0.60 -3.03 -1.29
CA MET A 70 0.47 -2.02 -1.21
C MET A 70 -0.06 -0.64 -0.81
N ILE A 71 -1.24 -0.25 -1.32
CA ILE A 71 -1.95 0.95 -0.87
C ILE A 71 -2.23 0.87 0.63
N LEU A 72 -2.81 -0.24 1.11
CA LEU A 72 -3.10 -0.43 2.53
C LEU A 72 -1.84 -0.47 3.40
N ARG A 73 -0.72 -0.94 2.85
CA ARG A 73 0.56 -0.93 3.55
C ARG A 73 1.06 0.48 3.81
N THR A 74 1.03 1.32 2.79
CA THR A 74 1.35 2.75 2.92
C THR A 74 0.49 3.42 3.99
N VAL A 75 -0.82 3.11 4.01
CA VAL A 75 -1.74 3.65 5.01
C VAL A 75 -1.38 3.16 6.42
N ALA A 76 -1.10 1.87 6.59
CA ALA A 76 -0.71 1.30 7.88
C ALA A 76 0.60 1.89 8.39
N ASP A 77 1.62 2.01 7.55
CA ASP A 77 2.91 2.60 7.92
C ASP A 77 2.77 4.06 8.38
N TYR A 78 1.88 4.83 7.74
CA TYR A 78 1.55 6.18 8.19
C TYR A 78 0.81 6.19 9.53
N GLU A 79 -0.22 5.35 9.70
CA GLU A 79 -1.07 5.31 10.90
C GLU A 79 -0.36 4.77 12.15
N ASP A 80 0.57 3.83 11.98
CA ASP A 80 1.37 3.27 13.08
C ASP A 80 2.40 4.29 13.60
N SER A 81 2.72 5.32 12.81
CA SER A 81 3.67 6.37 13.18
C SER A 81 2.98 7.54 13.92
N ASN A 82 3.55 7.94 15.07
CA ASN A 82 2.98 9.02 15.88
C ASN A 82 3.27 10.43 15.33
N ASP A 83 4.41 10.58 14.66
CA ASP A 83 4.87 11.84 14.10
C ASP A 83 5.83 11.61 12.93
N PHE A 84 6.15 12.69 12.21
CA PHE A 84 7.01 12.67 11.04
C PHE A 84 8.41 12.09 11.29
N LEU A 85 9.02 12.36 12.46
CA LEU A 85 10.37 11.87 12.76
C LEU A 85 10.35 10.35 13.02
N THR A 86 9.32 9.88 13.72
CA THR A 86 9.08 8.46 13.96
C THR A 86 8.88 7.73 12.63
N TRP A 87 8.00 8.27 11.78
CA TRP A 87 7.73 7.72 10.44
C TRP A 87 8.99 7.63 9.57
N CYS A 88 9.79 8.70 9.53
CA CYS A 88 11.06 8.69 8.79
C CYS A 88 12.02 7.62 9.31
N ASN A 89 12.13 7.46 10.65
CA ASN A 89 13.03 6.48 11.24
C ASN A 89 12.58 5.03 10.94
N GLU A 90 11.28 4.75 11.00
CA GLU A 90 10.72 3.42 10.74
C GLU A 90 10.91 2.99 9.28
N LEU A 91 10.79 3.94 8.34
CA LEU A 91 10.96 3.69 6.91
C LEU A 91 12.40 3.94 6.40
N GLY A 92 13.32 4.36 7.27
CA GLY A 92 14.70 4.68 6.89
C GLY A 92 14.84 5.90 5.96
N MET A 93 13.90 6.85 6.02
CA MET A 93 13.87 8.05 5.20
C MET A 93 14.64 9.22 5.81
N ASP A 94 15.13 10.14 4.96
CA ASP A 94 15.78 11.37 5.40
C ASP A 94 14.75 12.40 5.89
N SER A 95 14.67 12.57 7.22
CA SER A 95 13.80 13.58 7.85
C SER A 95 14.15 15.04 7.51
N THR A 96 15.30 15.30 6.88
CA THR A 96 15.67 16.63 6.39
C THR A 96 15.19 16.91 4.96
N SER A 97 14.70 15.88 4.26
CA SER A 97 14.20 16.00 2.90
C SER A 97 12.83 16.68 2.84
N LEU A 98 12.72 17.74 2.03
CA LEU A 98 11.46 18.43 1.77
C LEU A 98 10.46 17.56 1.00
N GLU A 99 10.95 16.64 0.17
CA GLU A 99 10.12 15.71 -0.59
C GLU A 99 9.47 14.66 0.33
N VAL A 100 10.25 14.12 1.27
CA VAL A 100 9.76 13.20 2.30
C VAL A 100 8.73 13.89 3.21
N LEU A 101 8.97 15.15 3.59
CA LEU A 101 7.99 15.94 4.33
C LEU A 101 6.71 16.20 3.53
N ALA A 102 6.83 16.49 2.24
CA ALA A 102 5.68 16.66 1.35
C ALA A 102 4.88 15.35 1.22
N MET A 103 5.56 14.21 1.12
CA MET A 103 4.95 12.88 1.11
C MET A 103 4.14 12.61 2.37
N TYR A 104 4.72 12.85 3.54
CA TYR A 104 4.04 12.68 4.83
C TYR A 104 2.80 13.56 4.96
N ARG A 105 2.91 14.84 4.59
CA ARG A 105 1.77 15.78 4.62
C ARG A 105 0.67 15.38 3.65
N HIS A 106 1.04 14.88 2.49
CA HIS A 106 0.09 14.39 1.51
C HIS A 106 -0.69 13.19 2.06
N LEU A 107 -0.01 12.24 2.72
CA LEU A 107 -0.64 11.11 3.40
C LEU A 107 -1.65 11.57 4.47
N ASN A 108 -1.31 12.60 5.25
CA ASN A 108 -2.24 13.19 6.22
C ASN A 108 -3.58 13.62 5.60
N ASP A 109 -3.56 14.10 4.35
CA ASP A 109 -4.76 14.58 3.67
C ASP A 109 -5.59 13.44 3.07
N ILE A 110 -4.93 12.39 2.56
CA ILE A 110 -5.62 11.31 1.81
C ILE A 110 -6.03 10.11 2.67
N VAL A 111 -5.30 9.80 3.75
CA VAL A 111 -5.53 8.60 4.58
C VAL A 111 -6.96 8.53 5.16
N PRO A 112 -7.55 9.62 5.71
CA PRO A 112 -8.94 9.58 6.17
C PRO A 112 -9.95 9.26 5.06
N GLY A 113 -9.66 9.67 3.82
CA GLY A 113 -10.45 9.31 2.64
C GLY A 113 -10.31 7.83 2.30
N LEU A 114 -9.07 7.35 2.22
CA LEU A 114 -8.78 5.94 1.94
C LEU A 114 -9.42 5.01 2.97
N ARG A 115 -9.34 5.32 4.27
CA ARG A 115 -9.95 4.49 5.33
C ARG A 115 -11.47 4.44 5.26
N ARG A 116 -12.14 5.52 4.85
CA ARG A 116 -13.60 5.48 4.62
C ARG A 116 -14.00 4.49 3.53
N VAL A 117 -13.14 4.27 2.55
CA VAL A 117 -13.38 3.32 1.45
C VAL A 117 -12.89 1.92 1.81
N ALA A 118 -11.73 1.81 2.44
CA ALA A 118 -11.08 0.55 2.81
C ALA A 118 -11.78 -0.18 3.97
N GLY A 119 -12.32 0.57 4.93
CA GLY A 119 -12.69 0.05 6.25
C GLY A 119 -11.45 -0.37 7.06
N GLU A 120 -11.64 -1.40 7.89
CA GLU A 120 -10.63 -1.89 8.85
C GLU A 120 -9.63 -2.89 8.27
N VAL A 121 -9.65 -3.14 6.96
CA VAL A 121 -8.75 -4.14 6.34
C VAL A 121 -7.29 -3.74 6.52
N GLN A 122 -6.52 -4.73 6.94
CA GLN A 122 -5.09 -4.60 7.18
C GLN A 122 -4.28 -5.22 6.03
N PRO A 123 -3.11 -4.67 5.72
CA PRO A 123 -2.16 -5.30 4.81
C PRO A 123 -1.54 -6.56 5.46
N LEU A 124 -0.88 -7.39 4.65
CA LEU A 124 0.08 -8.37 5.17
C LEU A 124 1.26 -7.67 5.85
N SER A 125 1.92 -8.39 6.76
CA SER A 125 2.99 -7.83 7.60
C SER A 125 4.25 -7.45 6.81
N HIS A 126 5.10 -6.59 7.39
CA HIS A 126 6.45 -6.30 6.86
C HIS A 126 7.26 -7.59 6.66
N PHE A 127 7.15 -8.52 7.60
CA PHE A 127 7.82 -9.82 7.52
C PHE A 127 7.34 -10.64 6.31
N ASP A 128 6.03 -10.67 6.06
CA ASP A 128 5.46 -11.40 4.92
C ASP A 128 6.00 -10.88 3.59
N GLN A 129 6.05 -9.56 3.44
CA GLN A 129 6.57 -8.86 2.26
C GLN A 129 8.06 -9.15 2.06
N GLN A 130 8.88 -8.87 3.09
CA GLN A 130 10.34 -9.01 3.03
C GLN A 130 10.77 -10.45 2.74
N MET A 131 10.09 -11.43 3.36
CA MET A 131 10.39 -12.85 3.14
C MET A 131 9.68 -13.43 1.92
N ASN A 132 8.87 -12.63 1.21
CA ASN A 132 8.01 -13.07 0.11
C ASN A 132 7.30 -14.39 0.45
N THR A 133 6.61 -14.41 1.59
CA THR A 133 5.99 -15.63 2.13
C THR A 133 4.93 -16.19 1.19
N GLY A 134 4.42 -17.39 1.50
CA GLY A 134 3.33 -17.99 0.72
C GLY A 134 2.09 -17.11 0.60
N ALA A 135 1.86 -16.19 1.54
CA ALA A 135 0.77 -15.21 1.48
C ALA A 135 1.02 -14.15 0.39
N MET A 136 2.22 -13.55 0.36
CA MET A 136 2.62 -12.62 -0.69
C MET A 136 2.65 -13.27 -2.07
N GLN A 137 3.19 -14.48 -2.16
CA GLN A 137 3.16 -15.26 -3.41
C GLN A 137 1.73 -15.53 -3.86
N SER A 138 0.79 -15.77 -2.93
CA SER A 138 -0.62 -15.96 -3.26
C SER A 138 -1.28 -14.68 -3.76
N LEU A 139 -0.92 -13.52 -3.21
CA LEU A 139 -1.35 -12.22 -3.73
C LEU A 139 -0.78 -11.98 -5.12
N ARG A 140 0.50 -12.25 -5.38
CA ARG A 140 1.14 -12.04 -6.70
C ARG A 140 0.63 -12.99 -7.78
N ASN A 141 0.48 -14.27 -7.47
CA ASN A 141 0.24 -15.33 -8.47
C ASN A 141 -1.24 -15.54 -8.85
N ARG A 142 -2.21 -14.97 -8.13
CA ARG A 142 -3.63 -15.13 -8.48
C ARG A 142 -4.03 -14.20 -9.62
N VAL A 143 -3.90 -14.72 -10.84
CA VAL A 143 -4.64 -14.25 -12.02
C VAL A 143 -5.93 -15.07 -12.11
N GLY A 144 -7.09 -14.41 -12.09
CA GLY A 144 -8.35 -14.99 -12.55
C GLY A 144 -9.44 -15.15 -11.49
N TYR A 145 -10.52 -14.38 -11.68
CA TYR A 145 -11.86 -14.96 -11.72
C TYR A 145 -12.28 -15.04 -13.19
#